data_AF-A0A2E2WYS6-F1
#
_entry.id   AF-A0A2E2WYS6-F1
#
_cell.length_a   1.000
_cell.length_b   1.000
_cell.length_c   1.000
_cell.angle_alpha   90.00
_cell.angle_beta   90.00
_cell.angle_gamma   90.00
#
_symmetry.space_group_name_H-M   'P 1'
#
loop_
_entity.id
_entity.type
_entity.pdbx_description
1 polymer ?
#
loop_
_entity_poly.entity_id
_entity_poly.type
_entity_poly.pdbx_seq_one_letter_code
_entity_poly.pdbx_strand_id
1 'polypeptide(L)'
;MNLRVLAPILVVAALASGCGEKAQFKDDIASIIHGRCVRGMEQQQDSRLALEGAGLTIDDACTCAVDLIAQNYSVQDLTLMGDENMDIVFTNAGRICATTLTD
;
A
#
# COMPACT_ATOMS: atom_id res chain seq x y z
N MET A 1 -21.60 -57.29 1.25
CA MET A 1 -22.32 -56.01 1.42
C MET A 1 -21.30 -54.98 1.89
N ASN A 2 -21.08 -53.96 1.06
CA ASN A 2 -20.18 -52.84 1.33
C ASN A 2 -20.82 -51.89 2.34
N LEU A 3 -20.12 -51.55 3.41
CA LEU A 3 -20.45 -50.37 4.22
C LEU A 3 -19.19 -49.52 4.39
N ARG A 4 -19.05 -48.55 3.48
CA ARG A 4 -18.15 -47.40 3.63
C ARG A 4 -18.79 -46.46 4.64
N VAL A 5 -18.10 -46.14 5.74
CA VAL A 5 -18.49 -45.07 6.67
C VAL A 5 -17.26 -44.20 6.94
N LEU A 6 -17.25 -43.07 6.23
CA LEU A 6 -16.91 -41.71 6.67
C LEU A 6 -15.59 -41.45 7.42
N ALA A 7 -14.65 -40.82 6.69
CA ALA A 7 -13.71 -39.82 7.21
C ALA A 7 -14.48 -38.62 7.82
N PRO A 8 -13.93 -37.78 8.74
CA PRO A 8 -12.66 -37.07 8.55
C PRO A 8 -11.81 -36.84 9.83
N ILE A 9 -10.49 -37.01 9.73
CA ILE A 9 -9.56 -36.43 10.71
C ILE A 9 -9.22 -35.02 10.22
N LEU A 10 -9.97 -34.06 10.73
CA LEU A 10 -9.62 -32.64 10.74
C LEU A 10 -8.32 -32.46 11.53
N VAL A 11 -7.21 -32.18 10.85
CA VAL A 11 -6.05 -31.53 11.47
C VAL A 11 -5.89 -30.17 10.79
N VAL A 12 -6.70 -29.20 11.20
CA VAL A 12 -6.36 -27.80 11.03
C VAL A 12 -5.27 -27.53 12.05
N ALA A 13 -4.02 -27.60 11.59
CA ALA A 13 -2.87 -27.21 12.39
C ALA A 13 -3.02 -25.73 12.76
N ALA A 14 -2.78 -25.49 14.04
CA ALA A 14 -3.05 -24.25 14.74
C ALA A 14 -2.39 -23.03 14.09
N LEU A 15 -3.18 -21.96 14.04
CA LEU A 15 -2.73 -20.58 13.94
C LEU A 15 -1.62 -20.35 14.96
N ALA A 16 -0.39 -20.17 14.47
CA ALA A 16 0.65 -19.49 15.21
C ALA A 16 0.33 -17.98 15.22
N SER A 17 -0.73 -17.60 15.94
CA SER A 17 -1.04 -16.21 16.26
C SER A 17 -0.06 -15.73 17.32
N GLY A 18 0.99 -15.02 16.90
CA GLY A 18 1.94 -14.43 17.86
C GLY A 18 3.09 -13.61 17.28
N CYS A 19 3.39 -13.69 15.98
CA CYS A 19 4.44 -12.90 15.34
C CYS A 19 3.99 -12.49 13.93
N GLY A 20 3.05 -11.55 13.83
CA GLY A 20 2.57 -11.12 12.52
C GLY A 20 1.73 -9.85 12.53
N GLU A 21 1.05 -9.55 13.64
CA GLU A 21 0.08 -8.45 13.71
C GLU A 21 0.69 -7.09 13.33
N LYS A 22 1.93 -6.80 13.73
CA LYS A 22 2.61 -5.54 13.37
C LYS A 22 3.15 -5.50 11.93
N ALA A 23 3.58 -6.63 11.39
CA ALA A 23 4.10 -6.69 10.03
C ALA A 23 2.96 -6.58 9.02
N GLN A 24 1.89 -7.34 9.27
CA GLN A 24 0.66 -7.33 8.47
C GLN A 24 -0.01 -5.95 8.51
N PHE A 25 -0.07 -5.32 9.69
CA PHE A 25 -0.57 -3.95 9.83
C PHE A 25 0.24 -2.92 9.05
N LYS A 26 1.57 -3.04 9.03
CA LYS A 26 2.44 -2.14 8.26
C LYS A 26 2.24 -2.33 6.75
N ASP A 27 2.11 -3.57 6.29
CA ASP A 27 1.85 -3.89 4.88
C ASP A 27 0.46 -3.41 4.44
N ASP A 28 -0.56 -3.53 5.31
CA ASP A 28 -1.90 -3.02 5.04
C ASP A 28 -1.90 -1.49 4.88
N ILE A 29 -1.20 -0.77 5.77
CA ILE A 29 -1.08 0.69 5.68
C ILE A 29 -0.29 1.11 4.44
N ALA A 30 0.81 0.42 4.12
CA ALA A 30 1.56 0.66 2.89
C ALA A 30 0.68 0.47 1.65
N SER A 31 -0.14 -0.59 1.62
CA SER A 31 -1.09 -0.85 0.53
C SER A 31 -2.15 0.25 0.41
N ILE A 32 -2.65 0.76 1.53
CA ILE A 32 -3.62 1.87 1.56
C ILE A 32 -3.00 3.15 0.99
N ILE A 33 -1.80 3.52 1.47
CA ILE A 33 -1.07 4.70 1.00
C ILE A 33 -0.82 4.57 -0.51
N HIS A 34 -0.28 3.43 -0.94
CA HIS A 34 0.02 3.16 -2.34
C HIS A 34 -1.22 3.26 -3.22
N GLY A 35 -2.30 2.55 -2.87
CA GLY A 35 -3.52 2.53 -3.66
C GLY A 35 -4.19 3.90 -3.76
N ARG A 36 -4.12 4.72 -2.71
CA ARG A 36 -4.63 6.10 -2.74
C ARG A 36 -3.73 7.02 -3.56
N CYS A 37 -2.41 6.90 -3.42
CA CYS A 37 -1.44 7.62 -4.24
C CYS A 37 -1.68 7.37 -5.73
N VAL A 38 -1.82 6.10 -6.15
CA VAL A 38 -2.03 5.74 -7.56
C VAL A 38 -3.27 6.44 -8.12
N ARG A 39 -4.42 6.34 -7.42
CA ARG A 39 -5.66 7.00 -7.86
C ARG A 39 -5.52 8.52 -7.99
N GLY A 40 -4.77 9.15 -7.08
CA GLY A 40 -4.48 10.58 -7.15
C GLY A 40 -3.57 10.96 -8.31
N MET A 41 -2.54 10.15 -8.54
CA MET A 41 -1.54 10.35 -9.59
C MET A 41 -2.08 10.06 -11.00
N GLU A 42 -3.06 9.17 -11.14
CA GLU A 42 -3.77 8.92 -12.41
C GLU A 42 -4.39 10.21 -12.98
N GLN A 43 -4.77 11.15 -12.12
CA GLN A 43 -5.32 12.45 -12.51
C GLN A 43 -4.22 13.51 -12.81
N GLN A 44 -2.95 13.21 -12.53
CA GLN A 44 -1.81 14.12 -12.68
C GLN A 44 -1.07 13.85 -14.01
N GLN A 45 -1.57 14.45 -15.09
CA GLN A 45 -1.03 14.21 -16.44
C GLN A 45 0.46 14.56 -16.58
N ASP A 46 0.91 15.68 -16.00
CA ASP A 46 2.30 16.12 -16.12
C ASP A 46 3.27 15.15 -15.43
N SER A 47 2.93 14.71 -14.21
CA SER A 47 3.74 13.72 -13.48
C SER A 47 3.79 12.39 -14.21
N ARG A 48 2.68 11.95 -14.83
CA ARG A 48 2.66 10.74 -15.65
C ARG A 48 3.59 10.85 -16.86
N LEU A 49 3.53 11.95 -17.60
CA LEU A 49 4.38 12.15 -18.78
C LEU A 49 5.86 12.24 -18.41
N ALA A 50 6.19 12.87 -17.27
CA ALA A 50 7.56 12.92 -16.76
C ALA A 50 8.09 11.51 -16.43
N LEU A 51 7.29 10.71 -15.71
CA LEU A 51 7.63 9.32 -15.38
C LEU A 51 7.80 8.47 -16.64
N GLU A 52 6.84 8.54 -17.57
CA GLU A 52 6.91 7.81 -18.86
C GLU A 52 8.15 8.21 -19.66
N GLY A 53 8.51 9.50 -19.67
CA GLY A 53 9.73 10.01 -20.31
C GLY A 53 11.03 9.50 -19.69
N ALA A 54 11.01 9.19 -18.39
CA ALA A 54 12.13 8.57 -17.67
C ALA A 54 12.11 7.03 -17.70
N GLY A 55 11.10 6.40 -18.31
CA GLY A 55 10.92 4.94 -18.31
C GLY A 55 10.41 4.38 -16.98
N LEU A 56 9.79 5.23 -16.16
CA LEU A 56 9.20 4.91 -14.87
C LEU A 56 7.66 4.90 -14.96
N THR A 57 7.03 4.40 -13.90
CA THR A 57 5.58 4.29 -13.77
C THR A 57 5.07 5.05 -12.55
N ILE A 58 3.74 5.25 -12.49
CA ILE A 58 3.08 5.78 -11.28
C ILE A 58 3.37 4.88 -10.07
N ASP A 59 3.48 3.56 -10.29
CA ASP A 59 3.76 2.59 -9.23
C ASP A 59 5.13 2.85 -8.60
N ASP A 60 6.15 3.18 -9.40
CA ASP A 60 7.48 3.55 -8.89
C ASP A 60 7.41 4.82 -8.01
N ALA A 61 6.68 5.84 -8.47
CA ALA A 61 6.48 7.07 -7.71
C ALA A 61 5.68 6.83 -6.42
N CYS A 62 4.66 5.97 -6.45
CA CYS A 62 3.85 5.67 -5.28
C CYS A 62 4.52 4.71 -4.31
N THR A 63 5.41 3.84 -4.77
CA THR A 63 6.30 3.04 -3.92
C THR A 63 7.24 3.97 -3.14
N CYS A 64 7.86 4.96 -3.81
CA CYS A 64 8.61 6.01 -3.14
C CYS A 64 7.73 6.82 -2.15
N ALA A 65 6.48 7.10 -2.51
CA ALA A 65 5.56 7.86 -1.65
C ALA A 65 5.26 7.12 -0.35
N VAL A 66 5.14 5.78 -0.36
CA VAL A 66 4.99 4.97 0.86
C VAL A 66 6.14 5.21 1.83
N ASP A 67 7.39 5.18 1.33
CA ASP A 67 8.57 5.44 2.16
C ASP A 67 8.61 6.88 2.66
N LEU A 68 8.23 7.85 1.82
CA LEU A 68 8.17 9.26 2.21
C LEU A 68 7.13 9.48 3.33
N ILE A 69 5.94 8.88 3.21
CA ILE A 69 4.90 9.00 4.24
C ILE A 69 5.32 8.30 5.53
N ALA A 70 5.91 7.11 5.45
CA ALA A 70 6.37 6.36 6.62
C ALA A 70 7.46 7.10 7.41
N GLN A 71 8.23 7.99 6.76
CA GLN A 71 9.23 8.83 7.41
C GLN A 71 8.65 10.08 8.07
N ASN A 72 7.52 10.59 7.58
CA ASN A 72 6.95 11.88 8.00
C ASN A 72 5.72 11.75 8.91
N TYR A 73 5.05 10.59 8.91
CA TYR A 73 3.82 10.37 9.65
C TYR A 73 3.90 9.09 10.46
N SER A 74 3.43 9.16 11.70
CA SER A 74 3.15 7.95 12.48
C SER A 74 1.81 7.35 12.05
N VAL A 75 1.59 6.06 12.34
CA VAL A 75 0.29 5.43 12.04
C VAL A 75 -0.87 6.08 12.82
N GLN A 76 -0.59 6.65 13.99
CA GLN A 76 -1.60 7.41 14.75
C GLN A 76 -1.99 8.69 14.01
N ASP A 77 -1.03 9.41 13.42
CA ASP A 77 -1.30 10.60 12.63
C ASP A 77 -2.18 10.26 11.41
N LEU A 78 -1.87 9.17 10.72
CA LEU A 78 -2.65 8.70 9.58
C LEU A 78 -4.07 8.26 9.98
N THR A 79 -4.24 7.63 11.15
CA THR A 79 -5.56 7.19 11.65
C THR A 79 -6.44 8.37 12.04
N LEU A 80 -5.85 9.45 12.54
CA LEU A 80 -6.56 10.68 12.89
C LEU A 80 -6.78 11.60 11.67
N MET A 81 -6.08 11.33 10.57
CA MET A 81 -6.22 12.06 9.32
C MET A 81 -7.49 11.61 8.59
N GLY A 82 -8.38 12.56 8.29
CA GLY A 82 -9.57 12.27 7.49
C GLY A 82 -9.20 11.82 6.07
N ASP A 83 -10.10 11.05 5.44
CA ASP A 83 -9.88 10.46 4.11
C ASP A 83 -9.49 11.49 3.04
N GLU A 84 -10.13 12.66 3.04
CA GLU A 84 -9.86 13.74 2.09
C GLU A 84 -8.43 14.28 2.25
N ASN A 85 -7.98 14.48 3.50
CA ASN A 85 -6.62 14.93 3.78
C ASN A 85 -5.59 13.86 3.43
N MET A 86 -5.90 12.58 3.70
CA MET A 86 -5.04 11.47 3.30
C MET A 86 -4.84 11.42 1.78
N ASP A 87 -5.92 11.55 1.00
CA ASP A 87 -5.82 11.51 -0.45
C ASP A 87 -4.96 12.67 -0.98
N ILE A 88 -5.09 13.88 -0.41
CA ILE A 88 -4.25 15.03 -0.77
C ILE A 88 -2.78 14.75 -0.41
N VAL A 89 -2.51 14.29 0.81
CA VAL A 89 -1.15 14.02 1.31
C VAL A 89 -0.47 12.94 0.47
N PHE A 90 -1.15 11.84 0.18
CA PHE A 90 -0.59 10.73 -0.58
C PHE A 90 -0.38 11.09 -2.06
N THR A 91 -1.30 11.86 -2.65
CA THR A 91 -1.12 12.37 -4.03
C THR A 91 0.08 13.31 -4.10
N ASN A 92 0.24 14.21 -3.14
CA ASN A 92 1.37 15.14 -3.11
C ASN A 92 2.70 14.40 -2.88
N ALA A 93 2.73 13.38 -2.02
CA ALA A 93 3.89 12.53 -1.85
C ALA A 93 4.27 11.82 -3.18
N GLY A 94 3.28 11.29 -3.90
CA GLY A 94 3.47 10.73 -5.24
C GLY A 94 4.06 11.73 -6.23
N ARG A 95 3.57 12.99 -6.23
CA ARG A 95 4.11 14.05 -7.11
C ARG A 95 5.55 14.41 -6.77
N ILE A 96 5.87 14.56 -5.49
CA ILE A 96 7.23 14.85 -5.01
C ILE A 96 8.18 13.73 -5.46
N CYS A 97 7.77 12.48 -5.26
CA CYS A 97 8.53 11.32 -5.71
C CYS A 97 8.69 11.29 -7.24
N ALA A 98 7.62 11.56 -7.99
CA ALA A 98 7.70 11.62 -9.44
C ALA A 98 8.73 12.65 -9.90
N THR A 99 8.70 13.87 -9.37
CA THR A 99 9.71 14.90 -9.66
C THR A 99 11.11 14.44 -9.28
N THR A 100 11.28 13.91 -8.05
CA THR A 100 12.59 13.45 -7.54
C THR A 100 13.20 12.32 -8.37
N LEU A 101 12.37 11.44 -8.93
CA LEU A 101 12.82 10.31 -9.73
C LEU A 101 13.13 10.69 -11.19
N THR A 102 12.58 11.80 -11.67
CA THR A 102 12.71 12.26 -13.07
C THR A 102 13.71 13.41 -13.25
N ASP A 103 14.11 14.08 -12.16
CA ASP A 103 15.16 15.11 -12.10
C ASP A 103 16.57 14.49 -12.06
#